data_AF-A0A7C4SIJ7-F1
#
_entry.id   AF-A0A7C4SIJ7-F1
#
_cell.length_a   1.000
_cell.length_b   1.000
_cell.length_c   1.000
_cell.angle_alpha   90.00
_cell.angle_beta   90.00
_cell.angle_gamma   90.00
#
_symmetry.space_group_name_H-M   'P 1'
#
loop_
_entity.id
_entity.type
_entity.pdbx_description
1 polymer ?
#
loop_
_entity_poly.entity_id
_entity_poly.type
_entity_poly.pdbx_seq_one_letter_code
_entity_poly.pdbx_strand_id
1 'polypeptide(L)'
;MVPSPPPSVLESPTVQTSPGGISLTATYRLFLPGVFRNFAPASPDEWTQHAHDAQRTSYTNQVVPPPWRWKWAWNGPDAQGRVSPGKFPLPRNSQPVTGGGRVYIAAGERGVFALNNANGSVLWNRNPGGARINSTPAYDPDTGSLFVLSTNGTLYRLNAATGDITGQFPTGA
;
A
#
# COMPACT_ATOMS: atom_id res chain seq x y z
N MET A 1 -39.15 -8.27 17.90
CA MET A 1 -38.71 -8.91 19.15
C MET A 1 -37.50 -9.76 18.77
N VAL A 2 -36.28 -9.26 19.02
CA VAL A 2 -35.04 -9.91 18.55
C VAL A 2 -34.49 -10.77 19.70
N PRO A 3 -34.19 -12.06 19.49
CA PRO A 3 -33.66 -12.91 20.55
C PRO A 3 -32.25 -12.46 20.96
N SER A 4 -31.97 -12.52 22.26
CA SER A 4 -30.65 -12.22 22.84
C SER A 4 -29.60 -13.21 22.34
N PRO A 5 -28.35 -12.75 22.07
CA PRO A 5 -27.30 -13.64 21.60
C PRO A 5 -26.82 -14.60 22.72
N PRO A 6 -26.38 -15.82 22.37
CA PRO A 6 -25.79 -16.76 23.31
C PRO A 6 -24.41 -16.27 23.81
N PRO A 7 -23.97 -16.72 25.00
CA PRO A 7 -22.70 -16.29 25.59
C PRO A 7 -21.49 -16.81 24.80
N SER A 8 -20.44 -15.99 24.72
CA SER A 8 -19.17 -16.30 24.09
C SER A 8 -18.46 -17.47 24.80
N VAL A 9 -18.25 -18.58 24.10
CA VAL A 9 -17.42 -19.70 24.59
C VAL A 9 -15.98 -19.45 24.14
N LEU A 10 -15.07 -19.24 25.09
CA LEU A 10 -13.63 -19.21 24.84
C LEU A 10 -13.13 -20.65 24.79
N GLU A 11 -12.95 -21.21 23.59
CA GLU A 11 -12.22 -22.47 23.45
C GLU A 11 -10.71 -22.23 23.58
N SER A 12 -10.05 -23.09 24.35
CA SER A 12 -8.60 -23.01 24.59
C SER A 12 -7.81 -23.37 23.33
N PRO A 13 -6.68 -22.71 23.05
CA PRO A 13 -5.89 -22.97 21.86
C PRO A 13 -5.34 -24.40 21.86
N THR A 14 -5.49 -25.09 20.73
CA THR A 14 -4.88 -26.42 20.53
C THR A 14 -3.43 -26.24 20.13
N VAL A 15 -2.50 -26.76 20.95
CA VAL A 15 -1.07 -26.78 20.63
C VAL A 15 -0.77 -27.98 19.74
N GLN A 16 -0.29 -27.76 18.52
CA GLN A 16 0.33 -28.81 17.72
C GLN A 16 1.85 -28.59 17.69
N THR A 17 2.61 -29.60 18.12
CA THR A 17 4.07 -29.58 18.09
C THR A 17 4.56 -30.28 16.82
N SER A 18 5.33 -29.57 16.00
CA SER A 18 6.15 -30.13 14.91
C SER A 18 7.62 -30.00 15.31
N PRO A 19 8.51 -30.97 14.99
CA PRO A 19 9.92 -30.88 15.32
C PRO A 19 10.61 -29.88 14.39
N GLY A 20 10.76 -28.63 14.83
CA GLY A 20 11.47 -27.60 14.09
C GLY A 20 11.06 -26.16 14.39
N GLY A 21 10.85 -25.82 15.67
CA GLY A 21 10.51 -24.46 16.10
C GLY A 21 9.02 -24.24 16.31
N ILE A 22 8.68 -23.45 17.34
CA ILE A 22 7.32 -23.05 17.68
C ILE A 22 6.89 -21.94 16.72
N SER A 23 6.16 -22.31 15.66
CA SER A 23 5.39 -21.34 14.89
C SER A 23 3.98 -21.27 15.48
N LEU A 24 3.67 -20.18 16.20
CA LEU A 24 2.33 -19.92 16.71
C LEU A 24 1.47 -19.35 15.57
N THR A 25 0.78 -20.21 14.83
CA THR A 25 -0.26 -19.75 13.91
C THR A 25 -1.54 -19.51 14.72
N ALA A 26 -1.70 -18.31 15.25
CA ALA A 26 -2.95 -17.91 15.87
C ALA A 26 -4.02 -17.71 14.79
N THR A 27 -5.04 -18.58 14.77
CA THR A 27 -6.21 -18.42 13.91
C THR A 27 -7.23 -17.57 14.65
N TYR A 28 -7.33 -16.28 14.32
CA TYR A 28 -8.37 -15.41 14.86
C TYR A 28 -9.65 -15.55 14.02
N ARG A 29 -10.74 -16.03 14.62
CA ARG A 29 -12.07 -16.04 14.00
C ARG A 29 -12.87 -14.83 14.49
N LEU A 30 -12.94 -13.79 13.67
CA LEU A 30 -13.79 -12.62 13.92
C LEU A 30 -15.13 -12.83 13.21
N PHE A 31 -16.21 -12.99 13.97
CA PHE A 31 -17.56 -13.11 13.43
C PHE A 31 -18.22 -11.73 13.40
N LEU A 32 -18.08 -11.00 12.28
CA LEU A 32 -18.96 -9.86 11.97
C LEU A 32 -20.22 -10.36 11.24
N PRO A 33 -21.41 -9.82 11.54
CA PRO A 33 -22.59 -10.16 10.75
C PRO A 33 -22.43 -9.61 9.32
N GLY A 34 -22.33 -10.52 8.34
CA GLY A 34 -22.89 -10.28 7.01
C GLY A 34 -21.97 -10.21 5.79
N VAL A 35 -20.64 -10.35 5.89
CA VAL A 35 -19.76 -10.57 4.72
C VAL A 35 -18.51 -11.37 5.14
N PHE A 36 -18.45 -12.66 4.81
CA PHE A 36 -17.21 -13.43 4.90
C PHE A 36 -16.45 -13.29 3.59
N ARG A 37 -15.68 -12.21 3.45
CA ARG A 37 -14.58 -12.20 2.48
C ARG A 37 -13.33 -12.66 3.21
N ASN A 38 -12.68 -13.66 2.64
CA ASN A 38 -11.31 -13.98 3.03
C ASN A 38 -10.45 -12.80 2.57
N PHE A 39 -10.15 -11.89 3.49
CA PHE A 39 -9.06 -10.97 3.28
C PHE A 39 -7.79 -11.79 3.45
N ALA A 40 -7.11 -12.10 2.34
CA ALA A 40 -5.70 -12.41 2.45
C ALA A 40 -5.07 -11.13 3.02
N PRO A 41 -4.37 -11.17 4.17
CA PRO A 41 -3.55 -10.03 4.52
C PRO A 41 -2.66 -9.74 3.30
N ALA A 42 -2.56 -8.47 2.92
CA ALA A 42 -1.48 -8.05 2.02
C ALA A 42 -0.21 -8.76 2.48
N SER A 43 0.60 -9.26 1.55
CA SER A 43 1.87 -9.92 1.90
C SER A 43 2.51 -9.10 3.02
N PRO A 44 2.86 -9.68 4.19
CA PRO A 44 3.14 -8.93 5.43
C PRO A 44 4.26 -7.88 5.33
N ASP A 45 4.93 -7.81 4.18
CA ASP A 45 5.99 -6.89 3.81
C ASP A 45 5.54 -5.72 2.89
N GLU A 46 4.28 -5.65 2.45
CA GLU A 46 3.79 -4.58 1.56
C GLU A 46 3.18 -3.40 2.32
N TRP A 47 3.62 -2.19 1.96
CA TRP A 47 3.18 -0.93 2.55
C TRP A 47 2.07 -0.33 1.68
N THR A 48 0.89 -0.93 1.67
CA THR A 48 -0.14 -0.66 0.67
C THR A 48 -0.86 0.69 0.84
N GLN A 49 -0.76 1.30 2.02
CA GLN A 49 -1.47 2.53 2.34
C GLN A 49 -0.68 3.44 3.29
N HIS A 50 -1.24 4.63 3.55
CA HIS A 50 -0.68 5.57 4.50
C HIS A 50 -0.50 4.93 5.88
N ALA A 51 0.70 5.08 6.45
CA ALA A 51 1.09 4.53 7.74
C ALA A 51 0.92 3.00 7.88
N HIS A 52 1.18 2.26 6.79
CA HIS A 52 1.24 0.80 6.69
C HIS A 52 -0.11 0.08 6.78
N ASP A 53 -0.88 0.31 7.85
CA ASP A 53 -2.09 -0.45 8.16
C ASP A 53 -3.25 0.46 8.61
N ALA A 54 -4.43 -0.12 8.79
CA ALA A 54 -5.65 0.64 9.11
C ALA A 54 -5.59 1.31 10.49
N GLN A 55 -4.70 0.85 11.37
CA GLN A 55 -4.44 1.45 12.67
C GLN A 55 -3.38 2.56 12.61
N ARG A 56 -2.75 2.76 11.44
CA ARG A 56 -1.70 3.76 11.18
C ARG A 56 -0.47 3.57 12.05
N THR A 57 -0.07 2.33 12.29
CA THR A 57 1.06 2.04 13.19
C THR A 57 2.41 2.49 12.61
N SER A 58 2.52 2.64 11.29
CA SER A 58 3.80 2.83 10.58
C SER A 58 4.85 1.78 10.96
N TYR A 59 4.41 0.56 11.25
CA TYR A 59 5.26 -0.51 11.76
C TYR A 59 5.21 -1.74 10.85
N THR A 60 6.38 -2.34 10.62
CA THR A 60 6.52 -3.70 10.10
C THR A 60 7.43 -4.49 11.03
N ASN A 61 7.18 -5.79 11.16
CA ASN A 61 8.05 -6.71 11.87
C ASN A 61 9.23 -7.20 10.99
N GLN A 62 9.36 -6.70 9.76
CA GLN A 62 10.46 -7.02 8.86
C GLN A 62 11.80 -6.52 9.43
N VAL A 63 12.73 -7.45 9.62
CA VAL A 63 14.11 -7.15 10.04
C VAL A 63 15.03 -7.19 8.83
N VAL A 64 15.76 -6.10 8.58
CA VAL A 64 16.76 -6.02 7.50
C VAL A 64 18.17 -6.09 8.09
N PRO A 65 18.86 -7.25 8.03
CA PRO A 65 20.18 -7.39 8.64
C PRO A 65 21.25 -6.54 7.91
N PRO A 66 22.22 -5.98 8.63
CA PRO A 66 23.36 -5.28 8.02
C PRO A 66 24.32 -6.26 7.31
N PRO A 67 25.18 -5.77 6.40
CA PRO A 67 25.36 -4.37 6.01
C PRO A 67 24.31 -3.89 4.99
N TRP A 68 23.78 -2.69 5.20
CA TRP A 68 22.89 -2.07 4.22
C TRP A 68 23.67 -1.51 3.04
N ARG A 69 23.15 -1.74 1.84
CA ARG A 69 23.66 -1.17 0.60
C ARG A 69 22.54 -0.41 -0.08
N TRP A 70 22.90 0.72 -0.68
CA TRP A 70 21.97 1.45 -1.52
C TRP A 70 21.54 0.57 -2.70
N LYS A 71 20.22 0.42 -2.89
CA LYS A 71 19.66 -0.42 -3.95
C LYS A 71 19.43 0.37 -5.23
N TRP A 72 18.73 1.49 -5.14
CA TRP A 72 18.46 2.43 -6.23
C TRP A 72 17.90 3.75 -5.66
N ALA A 73 17.88 4.80 -6.49
CA ALA A 73 17.15 6.03 -6.24
C ALA A 73 16.45 6.50 -7.52
N TRP A 74 15.33 7.18 -7.35
CA TRP A 74 14.58 7.84 -8.42
C TRP A 74 14.24 9.27 -8.00
N ASN A 75 14.24 10.21 -8.94
CA ASN A 75 14.14 11.65 -8.65
C ASN A 75 15.18 12.09 -7.58
N GLY A 76 16.34 11.43 -7.62
CA GLY A 76 17.34 11.35 -6.55
C GLY A 76 18.76 11.47 -7.11
N PRO A 77 19.80 11.28 -6.29
CA PRO A 77 21.18 11.40 -6.75
C PRO A 77 21.49 10.42 -7.89
N ASP A 78 22.46 10.77 -8.75
CA ASP A 78 22.98 9.88 -9.78
C ASP A 78 23.85 8.77 -9.18
N ALA A 79 24.35 7.85 -10.01
CA ALA A 79 25.19 6.74 -9.58
C ALA A 79 26.54 7.18 -8.97
N GLN A 80 26.88 8.47 -9.01
CA GLN A 80 28.06 9.05 -8.36
C GLN A 80 27.68 9.93 -7.16
N GLY A 81 26.42 9.91 -6.73
CA GLY A 81 25.93 10.71 -5.60
C GLY A 81 25.66 12.18 -5.93
N ARG A 82 25.81 12.62 -7.19
CA ARG A 82 25.56 14.02 -7.57
C ARG A 82 24.07 14.27 -7.74
N VAL A 83 23.65 15.52 -7.62
CA VAL A 83 22.26 15.90 -7.93
C VAL A 83 22.04 15.76 -9.43
N SER A 84 21.25 14.75 -9.84
CA SER A 84 20.86 14.62 -11.24
C SER A 84 20.08 15.86 -11.72
N PRO A 85 20.33 16.35 -12.95
CA PRO A 85 19.53 17.42 -13.54
C PRO A 85 18.08 16.95 -13.76
N GLY A 86 17.13 17.88 -13.75
CA GLY A 86 15.71 17.58 -14.03
C GLY A 86 14.89 17.04 -12.85
N LYS A 87 15.40 17.11 -11.62
CA LYS A 87 14.61 16.79 -10.42
C LYS A 87 13.45 17.75 -10.23
N PHE A 88 12.45 17.27 -9.51
CA PHE A 88 11.29 18.06 -9.15
C PHE A 88 10.86 17.80 -7.70
N PRO A 89 10.22 18.78 -7.04
CA PRO A 89 9.73 18.59 -5.69
C PRO A 89 8.60 17.56 -5.66
N LEU A 90 8.56 16.78 -4.59
CA LEU A 90 7.45 15.89 -4.26
C LEU A 90 6.59 16.51 -3.14
N PRO A 91 5.32 16.13 -3.02
CA PRO A 91 4.46 16.59 -1.93
C PRO A 91 5.03 16.26 -0.54
N ARG A 92 5.05 17.23 0.38
CA ARG A 92 5.72 17.11 1.70
C ARG A 92 5.12 16.06 2.64
N ASN A 93 3.82 15.78 2.53
CA ASN A 93 3.09 14.91 3.44
C ASN A 93 2.54 13.65 2.74
N SER A 94 3.17 13.26 1.62
CA SER A 94 2.84 12.01 0.93
C SER A 94 3.88 10.95 1.24
N GLN A 95 3.42 9.74 1.49
CA GLN A 95 4.27 8.57 1.66
C GLN A 95 4.26 7.75 0.37
N PRO A 96 5.40 7.17 -0.06
CA PRO A 96 5.35 6.12 -1.06
C PRO A 96 4.61 4.91 -0.50
N VAL A 97 3.83 4.24 -1.34
CA VAL A 97 3.19 2.96 -1.00
C VAL A 97 3.70 1.87 -1.93
N THR A 98 3.78 0.64 -1.44
CA THR A 98 4.27 -0.51 -2.21
C THR A 98 3.17 -1.54 -2.42
N GLY A 99 3.26 -2.29 -3.52
CA GLY A 99 2.25 -3.29 -3.84
C GLY A 99 2.40 -3.91 -5.22
N GLY A 100 2.26 -5.22 -5.32
CA GLY A 100 2.32 -5.94 -6.60
C GLY A 100 3.65 -5.72 -7.34
N GLY A 101 4.76 -5.67 -6.59
CA GLY A 101 6.10 -5.46 -7.14
C GLY A 101 6.43 -4.01 -7.56
N ARG A 102 5.63 -3.03 -7.11
CA ARG A 102 5.79 -1.61 -7.48
C ARG A 102 5.93 -0.70 -6.27
N VAL A 103 6.49 0.49 -6.50
CA VAL A 103 6.46 1.63 -5.57
C VAL A 103 5.66 2.74 -6.24
N TYR A 104 4.59 3.19 -5.58
CA TYR A 104 3.72 4.25 -6.07
C TYR A 104 4.03 5.56 -5.34
N ILE A 105 4.21 6.64 -6.11
CA ILE A 105 4.65 7.93 -5.59
C ILE A 105 3.75 9.03 -6.14
N ALA A 106 3.10 9.78 -5.25
CA ALA A 106 2.42 11.01 -5.62
C ALA A 106 3.44 12.10 -5.95
N ALA A 107 3.24 12.82 -7.06
CA ALA A 107 4.20 13.75 -7.64
C ALA A 107 3.59 15.12 -7.98
N GLY A 108 2.55 15.53 -7.26
CA GLY A 108 1.93 16.84 -7.39
C GLY A 108 1.40 17.07 -8.81
N GLU A 109 1.87 18.14 -9.46
CA GLU A 109 1.50 18.49 -10.85
C GLU A 109 1.87 17.41 -11.87
N ARG A 110 2.80 16.52 -11.53
CA ARG A 110 3.24 15.44 -12.42
C ARG A 110 2.38 14.18 -12.28
N GLY A 111 1.38 14.19 -11.39
CA GLY A 111 0.47 13.09 -11.19
C GLY A 111 0.98 12.04 -10.21
N VAL A 112 0.92 10.77 -10.59
CA VAL A 112 1.38 9.61 -9.82
C VAL A 112 2.28 8.73 -10.69
N PHE A 113 3.39 8.29 -10.11
CA PHE A 113 4.33 7.37 -10.74
C PHE A 113 4.20 5.98 -10.13
N ALA A 114 4.37 4.95 -10.95
CA ALA A 114 4.75 3.62 -10.47
C ALA A 114 6.16 3.28 -10.93
N LEU A 115 6.98 2.88 -9.96
CA LEU A 115 8.34 2.41 -10.18
C LEU A 115 8.39 0.90 -9.96
N ASN A 116 9.30 0.23 -10.66
CA ASN A 116 9.63 -1.15 -10.37
C ASN A 116 10.39 -1.23 -9.04
N ASN A 117 9.88 -2.03 -8.09
CA ASN A 117 10.48 -2.14 -6.75
C ASN A 117 11.90 -2.77 -6.75
N ALA A 118 12.22 -3.56 -7.77
CA ALA A 118 13.52 -4.21 -7.89
C ALA A 118 14.64 -3.25 -8.30
N ASN A 119 14.38 -2.29 -9.18
CA ASN A 119 15.43 -1.47 -9.80
C ASN A 119 15.13 0.04 -9.89
N GLY A 120 13.96 0.50 -9.44
CA GLY A 120 13.58 1.91 -9.44
C GLY A 120 13.21 2.49 -10.81
N SER A 121 13.17 1.69 -11.88
CA SER A 121 12.78 2.17 -13.20
C SER A 121 11.30 2.58 -13.22
N VAL A 122 10.96 3.68 -13.89
CA VAL A 122 9.57 4.08 -14.10
C VAL A 122 8.87 3.05 -14.97
N LEU A 123 7.80 2.44 -14.45
CA LEU A 123 6.93 1.55 -15.21
C LEU A 123 5.85 2.36 -15.94
N TRP A 124 5.25 3.31 -15.23
CA TRP A 124 4.29 4.24 -15.81
C TRP A 124 4.21 5.54 -15.01
N ASN A 125 3.70 6.59 -15.67
CA ASN A 125 3.30 7.85 -15.05
C ASN A 125 1.90 8.25 -15.56
N ARG A 126 1.06 8.79 -14.68
CA ARG A 126 -0.31 9.19 -14.97
C ARG A 126 -0.68 10.45 -14.22
N ASN A 127 -1.39 11.37 -14.89
CA ASN A 127 -1.94 12.57 -14.26
C ASN A 127 -3.48 12.58 -14.39
N PRO A 128 -4.20 11.82 -13.54
CA PRO A 128 -5.65 11.73 -13.62
C PRO A 128 -6.33 13.08 -13.39
N GLY A 129 -7.16 13.49 -14.35
CA GLY A 129 -7.89 14.76 -14.28
C GLY A 129 -7.05 16.02 -14.51
N GLY A 130 -5.76 15.88 -14.83
CA GLY A 130 -4.88 17.02 -15.11
C GLY A 130 -4.65 17.95 -13.91
N ALA A 131 -4.89 17.48 -12.69
CA ALA A 131 -4.76 18.24 -11.46
C ALA A 131 -3.85 17.52 -10.46
N ARG A 132 -3.39 18.26 -9.45
CA ARG A 132 -2.35 17.81 -8.53
C ARG A 132 -2.75 16.55 -7.79
N ILE A 133 -1.84 15.57 -7.73
CA ILE A 133 -1.94 14.43 -6.82
C ILE A 133 -0.95 14.66 -5.67
N ASN A 134 -1.47 15.11 -4.53
CA ASN A 134 -0.66 15.45 -3.35
C ASN A 134 -0.80 14.45 -2.19
N SER A 135 -1.85 13.64 -2.22
CA SER A 135 -2.18 12.69 -1.16
C SER A 135 -1.41 11.38 -1.31
N THR A 136 -1.24 10.65 -0.20
CA THR A 136 -0.67 9.29 -0.23
C THR A 136 -1.58 8.37 -1.07
N PRO A 137 -1.07 7.68 -2.11
CA PRO A 137 -1.87 6.69 -2.85
C PRO A 137 -2.27 5.51 -1.96
N ALA A 138 -3.27 4.73 -2.37
CA ALA A 138 -3.63 3.47 -1.71
C ALA A 138 -3.70 2.34 -2.72
N TYR A 139 -2.99 1.24 -2.46
CA TYR A 139 -3.00 0.04 -3.29
C TYR A 139 -3.92 -1.01 -2.68
N ASP A 140 -4.75 -1.61 -3.51
CA ASP A 140 -5.60 -2.74 -3.17
C ASP A 140 -5.03 -4.02 -3.84
N PRO A 141 -4.42 -4.93 -3.05
CA PRO A 141 -3.85 -6.17 -3.58
C PRO A 141 -4.90 -7.14 -4.12
N ASP A 142 -6.13 -7.12 -3.58
CA ASP A 142 -7.17 -8.07 -3.98
C ASP A 142 -7.67 -7.79 -5.40
N THR A 143 -7.73 -6.51 -5.77
CA THR A 143 -8.23 -6.08 -7.08
C THR A 143 -7.14 -5.60 -8.04
N GLY A 144 -5.90 -5.46 -7.57
CA GLY A 144 -4.81 -4.85 -8.34
C GLY A 144 -5.09 -3.38 -8.70
N SER A 145 -5.78 -2.66 -7.82
CA SER A 145 -6.18 -1.26 -8.05
C SER A 145 -5.29 -0.30 -7.27
N LEU A 146 -5.00 0.85 -7.87
CA LEU A 146 -4.41 1.99 -7.17
C LEU A 146 -5.42 3.13 -7.09
N PHE A 147 -5.61 3.68 -5.92
CA PHE A 147 -6.47 4.82 -5.67
C PHE A 147 -5.64 6.08 -5.42
N VAL A 148 -6.00 7.16 -6.12
CA VAL A 148 -5.35 8.47 -5.97
C VAL A 148 -6.40 9.59 -5.94
N LEU A 149 -6.24 10.51 -5.00
CA LEU A 149 -7.10 11.68 -4.88
C LEU A 149 -6.46 12.87 -5.61
N SER A 150 -7.22 13.44 -6.55
CA SER A 150 -6.82 14.63 -7.28
C SER A 150 -7.42 15.89 -6.63
N THR A 151 -6.69 17.00 -6.69
CA THR A 151 -7.16 18.29 -6.18
C THR A 151 -8.35 18.85 -6.95
N ASN A 152 -8.76 18.22 -8.06
CA ASN A 152 -10.00 18.56 -8.76
C ASN A 152 -11.27 17.97 -8.07
N GLY A 153 -11.15 17.41 -6.86
CA GLY A 153 -12.29 16.84 -6.14
C GLY A 153 -12.73 15.46 -6.64
N THR A 154 -11.85 14.73 -7.33
CA THR A 154 -12.15 13.39 -7.84
C THR A 154 -11.15 12.36 -7.31
N LEU A 155 -11.69 11.27 -6.76
CA LEU A 155 -10.92 10.06 -6.47
C LEU A 155 -10.87 9.20 -7.73
N TYR A 156 -9.67 8.86 -8.18
CA TYR A 156 -9.46 8.01 -9.35
C TYR A 156 -9.03 6.61 -8.91
N ARG A 157 -9.59 5.60 -9.57
CA ARG A 157 -9.14 4.21 -9.51
C ARG A 157 -8.36 3.91 -10.78
N LEU A 158 -7.13 3.45 -10.64
CA LEU A 158 -6.23 3.06 -11.72
C LEU A 158 -5.98 1.55 -11.64
N ASN A 159 -5.79 0.91 -12.79
CA ASN A 159 -5.16 -0.40 -12.85
C ASN A 159 -3.70 -0.24 -12.41
N ALA A 160 -3.28 -0.95 -11.36
CA ALA A 160 -1.96 -0.75 -10.78
C ALA A 160 -0.82 -1.21 -11.71
N ALA A 161 -1.09 -2.15 -12.60
CA ALA A 161 -0.10 -2.67 -13.53
C ALA A 161 0.18 -1.72 -14.71
N THR A 162 -0.86 -1.10 -15.26
CA THR A 162 -0.77 -0.28 -16.48
C THR A 162 -0.88 1.23 -16.24
N GLY A 163 -1.44 1.64 -15.10
CA GLY A 163 -1.78 3.03 -14.78
C GLY A 163 -3.09 3.49 -15.44
N ASP A 164 -3.81 2.63 -16.15
CA ASP A 164 -5.02 3.06 -16.85
C ASP A 164 -6.14 3.39 -15.86
N ILE A 165 -6.86 4.49 -16.10
CA ILE A 165 -7.96 4.91 -15.23
C ILE A 165 -9.15 3.97 -15.48
N THR A 166 -9.55 3.24 -14.45
CA THR A 166 -10.64 2.24 -14.47
C THR A 166 -11.87 2.68 -13.67
N GLY A 167 -11.80 3.83 -13.01
CA GLY A 167 -12.94 4.43 -12.30
C GLY A 167 -12.65 5.85 -11.84
N GLN A 168 -13.71 6.64 -11.69
CA GLN A 168 -13.67 8.02 -11.21
C GLN A 168 -14.86 8.25 -10.28
N PHE A 169 -14.60 8.89 -9.14
CA PHE A 169 -15.60 9.11 -8.09
C PHE A 169 -15.51 10.56 -7.62
N PRO A 170 -16.48 11.43 -8.00
CA PRO A 170 -16.56 12.78 -7.49
C PRO A 170 -16.74 12.78 -5.98
N THR A 171 -16.00 13.62 -5.26
CA THR A 171 -16.08 13.72 -3.79
C THR A 171 -17.02 14.82 -3.30
N GLY A 172 -17.75 15.47 -4.21
CA GLY A 172 -18.72 16.53 -3.88
C GLY A 172 -18.08 17.87 -3.47
N ALA A 173 -16.84 18.12 -3.92
CA ALA A 173 -16.15 19.40 -3.73
C ALA A 173 -16.60 20.44 -4.77
#